data_AF-K6YJR2-F1
#
_entry.id   AF-K6YJR2-F1
#
_cell.length_a   1.000
_cell.length_b   1.000
_cell.length_c   1.000
_cell.angle_alpha   90.00
_cell.angle_beta   90.00
_cell.angle_gamma   90.00
#
_symmetry.space_group_name_H-M   'P 1'
#
loop_
_entity.id
_entity.type
_entity.pdbx_description
1 polymer ?
#
loop_
_entity_poly.entity_id
_entity_poly.type
_entity_poly.pdbx_seq_one_letter_code
_entity_poly.pdbx_strand_id
1 'polypeptide(L)'
;MAGTRNVTIDIIRTVAIVLMVIFHFAYDLRFFGWVDWNVPNGKGWKEFRYVILTLFFLSVGASLVFAHRQRVDFKSFAKRIVWIMIWALIISLFTYTFFHNNWIYFGVLHFIAVASILCLPLVRYPAIAAIVGVFTVVLFLTGVVTSKWPFNFWELGLPPSPNDYVALFPWTGVVLLGIGLGHLFEKGLDPCASLKLSTKITFLGRHSLAVYVLHQPIFFAILGAIYVVVG
;
A
#
# COMPACT_ATOMS: atom_id res chain seq x y z
N MET A 1 -22.37 3.77 -6.72
CA MET A 1 -22.28 5.20 -7.09
C MET A 1 -20.81 5.53 -7.22
N ALA A 2 -20.36 5.93 -8.42
CA ALA A 2 -18.97 6.31 -8.63
C ALA A 2 -18.76 7.66 -7.92
N GLY A 3 -18.08 7.63 -6.76
CA GLY A 3 -17.60 8.86 -6.14
C GLY A 3 -16.80 9.66 -7.17
N THR A 4 -16.98 10.98 -7.17
CA THR A 4 -16.24 11.91 -8.02
C THR A 4 -14.76 11.60 -7.94
N ARG A 5 -14.19 11.04 -9.01
CA ARG A 5 -12.79 10.63 -9.04
C ARG A 5 -11.91 11.86 -9.03
N ASN A 6 -10.98 11.89 -8.09
CA ASN A 6 -10.00 12.95 -7.97
C ASN A 6 -8.76 12.61 -8.82
N VAL A 7 -8.41 13.50 -9.76
CA VAL A 7 -7.30 13.30 -10.70
C VAL A 7 -5.95 13.21 -9.98
N THR A 8 -5.73 14.06 -8.98
CA THR A 8 -4.49 14.06 -8.19
C THR A 8 -4.28 12.74 -7.46
N ILE A 9 -5.34 12.19 -6.84
CA ILE A 9 -5.27 10.88 -6.18
C ILE A 9 -4.93 9.78 -7.19
N ASP A 10 -5.54 9.81 -8.37
CA ASP A 10 -5.25 8.84 -9.43
C ASP A 10 -3.80 8.96 -9.94
N ILE A 11 -3.25 10.18 -10.04
CA ILE A 11 -1.83 10.43 -10.39
C ILE A 11 -0.92 9.86 -9.30
N ILE A 12 -1.14 10.22 -8.03
CA ILE A 12 -0.34 9.73 -6.90
C ILE A 12 -0.31 8.20 -6.89
N ARG A 13 -1.48 7.58 -7.06
CA ARG A 13 -1.58 6.12 -7.09
C ARG A 13 -0.89 5.51 -8.32
N THR A 14 -1.00 6.14 -9.48
CA THR A 14 -0.31 5.71 -10.70
C THR A 14 1.21 5.74 -10.49
N VAL A 15 1.74 6.84 -9.96
CA VAL A 15 3.17 6.96 -9.64
C VAL A 15 3.58 5.89 -8.63
N ALA A 16 2.82 5.69 -7.55
CA ALA A 16 3.11 4.67 -6.55
C ALA A 16 3.20 3.26 -7.15
N ILE A 17 2.28 2.89 -8.06
CA ILE A 17 2.29 1.60 -8.74
C ILE A 17 3.51 1.46 -9.65
N VAL A 18 3.82 2.48 -10.45
CA VAL A 18 4.97 2.42 -11.36
C VAL A 18 6.27 2.24 -10.58
N LEU A 19 6.45 3.00 -9.50
CA LEU A 19 7.62 2.87 -8.63
C LEU A 19 7.67 1.48 -7.95
N MET A 20 6.53 0.96 -7.51
CA MET A 20 6.42 -0.39 -6.94
C MET A 20 6.82 -1.47 -7.96
N VAL A 21 6.38 -1.35 -9.21
CA VAL A 21 6.74 -2.29 -10.29
C VAL A 21 8.24 -2.22 -10.56
N ILE A 22 8.84 -1.03 -10.63
CA ILE A 22 10.29 -0.86 -10.80
C ILE A 22 11.06 -1.50 -9.63
N PHE A 23 10.59 -1.29 -8.40
CA PHE A 23 11.22 -1.88 -7.21
C PHE A 23 11.22 -3.41 -7.25
N HIS A 24 10.07 -4.02 -7.55
CA HIS A 24 9.96 -5.47 -7.61
C HIS A 24 10.73 -6.06 -8.79
N PHE A 25 10.78 -5.36 -9.93
CA PHE A 25 11.65 -5.78 -11.03
C PHE A 25 13.11 -5.85 -10.58
N ALA A 26 13.62 -4.82 -9.90
CA ALA A 26 14.99 -4.84 -9.36
C ALA A 26 15.21 -5.92 -8.29
N TYR A 27 14.20 -6.19 -7.45
CA TYR A 27 14.24 -7.30 -6.49
C TYR A 27 14.32 -8.65 -7.20
N ASP A 28 13.55 -8.84 -8.27
CA ASP A 28 13.50 -10.10 -9.01
C ASP A 28 14.79 -10.34 -9.79
N LEU A 29 15.38 -9.31 -10.42
CA LEU A 29 16.71 -9.42 -11.04
C LEU A 29 17.75 -9.93 -10.05
N ARG A 30 17.70 -9.44 -8.80
CA ARG A 30 18.57 -9.92 -7.71
C ARG A 30 18.22 -11.35 -7.31
N PHE A 31 16.93 -11.67 -7.18
CA PHE A 31 16.46 -13.00 -6.81
C PHE A 31 16.94 -14.08 -7.80
N PHE A 32 16.93 -13.79 -9.10
CA PHE A 32 17.45 -14.67 -10.16
C PHE A 32 18.98 -14.61 -10.32
N GLY A 33 19.70 -13.84 -9.50
CA GLY A 33 21.17 -13.81 -9.47
C GLY A 33 21.82 -13.01 -10.60
N TRP A 34 21.06 -12.24 -11.39
CA TRP A 34 21.61 -11.43 -12.48
C TRP A 34 22.28 -10.13 -11.99
N VAL A 35 21.96 -9.68 -10.78
CA VAL A 35 22.56 -8.51 -10.15
C VAL A 35 22.84 -8.76 -8.67
N ASP A 36 23.86 -8.12 -8.13
CA ASP A 36 24.30 -8.22 -6.73
C ASP A 36 23.81 -7.05 -5.85
N TRP A 37 22.81 -6.30 -6.34
CA TRP A 37 22.28 -5.13 -5.64
C TRP A 37 21.75 -5.49 -4.25
N ASN A 38 21.88 -4.57 -3.30
CA ASN A 38 21.42 -4.77 -1.92
C ASN A 38 19.88 -4.62 -1.73
N VAL A 39 19.06 -4.90 -2.74
CA VAL A 39 17.58 -4.83 -2.67
C VAL A 39 17.06 -5.99 -1.81
N PRO A 40 16.13 -5.84 -0.85
CA PRO A 40 15.31 -4.65 -0.58
C PRO A 40 15.82 -3.78 0.57
N ASN A 41 16.82 -4.24 1.34
CA ASN A 41 17.18 -3.66 2.64
C ASN A 41 18.40 -2.73 2.63
N GLY A 42 19.12 -2.65 1.51
CA GLY A 42 20.25 -1.76 1.34
C GLY A 42 19.86 -0.28 1.42
N LYS A 43 20.84 0.57 1.75
CA LYS A 43 20.70 2.03 1.73
C LYS A 43 20.24 2.49 0.34
N GLY A 44 19.24 3.36 0.29
CA GLY A 44 18.56 3.80 -0.92
C GLY A 44 17.32 2.94 -1.24
N TRP A 45 17.44 1.61 -1.20
CA TRP A 45 16.33 0.70 -1.52
C TRP A 45 15.25 0.71 -0.44
N LYS A 46 15.65 0.78 0.83
CA LYS A 46 14.72 0.86 1.96
C LYS A 46 13.92 2.17 1.92
N GLU A 47 14.58 3.28 1.65
CA GLU A 47 14.00 4.61 1.51
C GLU A 47 13.09 4.67 0.28
N PHE A 48 13.50 4.07 -0.84
CA PHE A 48 12.68 3.98 -2.05
C PHE A 48 11.38 3.22 -1.78
N ARG A 49 11.45 2.09 -1.06
CA ARG A 49 10.25 1.38 -0.58
C ARG A 49 9.37 2.27 0.31
N TYR A 50 9.97 3.09 1.18
CA TYR A 50 9.20 4.02 2.03
C TYR A 50 8.49 5.11 1.25
N VAL A 51 9.09 5.62 0.17
CA VAL A 51 8.42 6.56 -0.74
C VAL A 51 7.20 5.89 -1.39
N ILE A 52 7.36 4.67 -1.91
CA ILE A 52 6.28 3.89 -2.51
C ILE A 52 5.11 3.71 -1.53
N LEU A 53 5.39 3.22 -0.32
CA LEU A 53 4.38 3.00 0.71
C LEU A 53 3.70 4.30 1.14
N THR A 54 4.47 5.39 1.29
CA THR A 54 3.93 6.71 1.62
C THR A 54 2.92 7.17 0.56
N LEU A 55 3.28 7.10 -0.72
CA LEU A 55 2.37 7.51 -1.81
C LEU A 55 1.10 6.65 -1.83
N PHE A 56 1.23 5.32 -1.69
CA PHE A 56 0.06 4.43 -1.62
C PHE A 56 -0.85 4.79 -0.46
N PHE A 57 -0.31 4.95 0.75
CA PHE A 57 -1.12 5.13 1.96
C PHE A 57 -1.71 6.53 2.09
N LEU A 58 -1.00 7.57 1.65
CA LEU A 58 -1.60 8.90 1.46
C LEU A 58 -2.78 8.82 0.48
N SER A 59 -2.62 8.11 -0.65
CA SER A 59 -3.71 7.94 -1.62
C SER A 59 -4.91 7.18 -1.05
N VAL A 60 -4.69 6.19 -0.19
CA VAL A 60 -5.75 5.44 0.50
C VAL A 60 -6.52 6.37 1.43
N GLY A 61 -5.83 7.12 2.29
CA GLY A 61 -6.43 8.08 3.20
C GLY A 61 -7.26 9.14 2.49
N ALA A 62 -6.69 9.75 1.44
CA ALA A 62 -7.39 10.76 0.65
C ALA A 62 -8.63 10.18 -0.04
N SER A 63 -8.53 8.94 -0.56
CA SER A 63 -9.67 8.26 -1.19
C SER A 63 -10.82 7.97 -0.23
N LEU A 64 -10.54 7.74 1.06
CA LEU A 64 -11.58 7.54 2.06
C LEU A 64 -12.44 8.80 2.24
N VAL A 65 -11.83 10.00 2.15
CA VAL A 65 -12.56 11.28 2.21
C VAL A 65 -13.55 11.39 1.06
N PHE A 66 -13.08 11.25 -0.18
CA PHE A 66 -13.93 11.35 -1.37
C PHE A 66 -15.03 10.26 -1.42
N ALA A 67 -14.78 9.09 -0.82
CA ALA A 67 -15.73 7.99 -0.80
C ALA A 67 -16.79 8.09 0.32
N HIS A 68 -16.44 8.64 1.49
CA HIS A 68 -17.25 8.45 2.71
C HIS A 68 -17.49 9.71 3.55
N ARG A 69 -16.92 10.87 3.18
CA ARG A 69 -17.12 12.12 3.95
C ARG A 69 -18.60 12.49 4.06
N GLN A 70 -19.30 12.62 2.92
CA GLN A 70 -20.70 13.05 2.89
C GLN A 70 -21.63 12.01 3.51
N ARG A 71 -21.54 10.76 3.05
CA ARG A 71 -22.32 9.63 3.58
C ARG A 71 -21.47 8.38 3.60
N VAL A 72 -21.42 7.72 4.75
CA VAL A 72 -20.77 6.41 4.87
C VAL A 72 -21.72 5.35 4.30
N ASP A 73 -21.46 4.90 3.08
CA ASP A 73 -22.07 3.69 2.53
C ASP A 73 -21.32 2.45 3.05
N PHE A 74 -21.78 1.94 4.19
CA PHE A 74 -21.21 0.76 4.83
C PHE A 74 -21.26 -0.49 3.94
N LYS A 75 -22.27 -0.63 3.08
CA LYS A 75 -22.40 -1.79 2.20
C LYS A 75 -21.31 -1.78 1.12
N SER A 76 -21.11 -0.64 0.46
CA SER A 76 -20.05 -0.50 -0.54
C SER A 76 -18.65 -0.58 0.10
N PHE A 77 -18.48 0.02 1.29
CA PHE A 77 -17.24 -0.08 2.05
C PHE A 77 -16.90 -1.53 2.41
N ALA A 78 -17.84 -2.25 3.04
CA ALA A 78 -17.64 -3.65 3.42
C ALA A 78 -17.34 -4.53 2.21
N LYS A 79 -18.06 -4.35 1.09
CA LYS A 79 -17.79 -5.06 -0.17
C LYS A 79 -16.36 -4.85 -0.65
N ARG A 80 -15.86 -3.60 -0.62
CA ARG A 80 -14.46 -3.28 -0.98
C ARG A 80 -13.47 -3.97 -0.04
N ILE A 81 -13.68 -3.90 1.26
CA ILE A 81 -12.79 -4.52 2.26
C ILE A 81 -12.74 -6.04 2.07
N VAL A 82 -13.89 -6.69 1.91
CA VAL A 82 -13.97 -8.14 1.65
C VAL A 82 -13.18 -8.50 0.40
N TRP A 83 -13.33 -7.76 -0.70
CA TRP A 83 -12.57 -8.03 -1.92
C TRP A 83 -11.05 -7.87 -1.74
N ILE A 84 -10.61 -6.84 -1.01
CA ILE A 84 -9.18 -6.66 -0.70
C ILE A 84 -8.67 -7.82 0.15
N MET A 85 -9.44 -8.23 1.17
CA MET A 85 -9.08 -9.34 2.04
C MET A 85 -9.04 -10.68 1.32
N ILE A 86 -9.95 -10.95 0.38
CA ILE A 86 -9.90 -12.16 -0.46
C ILE A 86 -8.57 -12.23 -1.21
N TRP A 87 -8.16 -11.16 -1.89
CA TRP A 87 -6.87 -11.12 -2.59
C TRP A 87 -5.68 -11.22 -1.64
N ALA A 88 -5.77 -10.59 -0.47
CA ALA A 88 -4.75 -10.68 0.57
C ALA A 88 -4.54 -12.14 1.00
N LEU A 89 -5.63 -12.87 1.29
CA LEU A 89 -5.60 -14.27 1.70
C LEU A 89 -5.11 -15.21 0.58
N ILE A 90 -5.50 -14.95 -0.67
CA ILE A 90 -5.00 -15.70 -1.83
C ILE A 90 -3.47 -15.57 -1.92
N ILE A 91 -2.95 -14.35 -1.76
CA ILE A 91 -1.49 -14.10 -1.78
C ILE A 91 -0.81 -14.78 -0.58
N SER A 92 -1.40 -14.69 0.61
CA SER A 92 -0.86 -15.38 1.80
C SER A 92 -0.77 -16.88 1.59
N LEU A 93 -1.85 -17.50 1.10
CA LEU A 93 -1.90 -18.93 0.85
C LEU A 93 -0.88 -19.36 -0.21
N PHE A 94 -0.82 -18.63 -1.33
CA PHE A 94 0.17 -18.88 -2.38
C PHE A 94 1.59 -18.75 -1.82
N THR A 95 1.91 -17.66 -1.13
CA THR A 95 3.27 -17.49 -0.60
C THR A 95 3.62 -18.47 0.51
N TYR A 96 2.62 -18.95 1.27
CA TYR A 96 2.81 -20.03 2.24
C TYR A 96 3.26 -21.33 1.57
N THR A 97 2.64 -21.72 0.44
CA THR A 97 3.00 -22.96 -0.26
C THR A 97 4.34 -22.89 -1.00
N PHE A 98 4.79 -21.70 -1.43
CA PHE A 98 6.02 -21.56 -2.21
C PHE A 98 7.22 -21.09 -1.38
N PHE A 99 7.02 -20.15 -0.45
CA PHE A 99 8.11 -19.50 0.29
C PHE A 99 8.19 -19.94 1.75
N HIS A 100 7.26 -20.77 2.24
CA HIS A 100 7.19 -21.39 3.59
C HIS A 100 7.73 -20.50 4.73
N ASN A 101 9.04 -20.45 4.94
CA ASN A 101 9.69 -19.66 5.99
C ASN A 101 9.60 -18.13 5.82
N ASN A 102 9.15 -17.62 4.67
CA ASN A 102 9.06 -16.17 4.38
C ASN A 102 7.67 -15.74 3.86
N TRP A 103 6.62 -16.53 4.13
CA TRP A 103 5.27 -16.26 3.64
C TRP A 103 4.69 -14.92 4.13
N ILE A 104 3.80 -14.35 3.31
CA ILE A 104 3.23 -13.03 3.57
C ILE A 104 2.02 -13.17 4.48
N TYR A 105 2.22 -13.07 5.80
CA TYR A 105 1.10 -13.11 6.76
C TYR A 105 0.42 -11.75 6.95
N PHE A 106 1.14 -10.65 6.72
CA PHE A 106 0.62 -9.29 6.88
C PHE A 106 1.33 -8.31 5.93
N GLY A 107 0.94 -8.34 4.66
CA GLY A 107 1.42 -7.43 3.62
C GLY A 107 0.52 -6.24 3.33
N VAL A 108 0.80 -5.53 2.23
CA VAL A 108 0.14 -4.25 1.89
C VAL A 108 -1.39 -4.36 1.85
N LEU A 109 -1.95 -5.44 1.28
CA LEU A 109 -3.42 -5.61 1.20
C LEU A 109 -4.07 -5.81 2.57
N HIS A 110 -3.45 -6.59 3.45
CA HIS A 110 -3.93 -6.78 4.83
C HIS A 110 -3.91 -5.44 5.57
N PHE A 111 -2.79 -4.71 5.45
CA PHE A 111 -2.65 -3.38 6.02
C PHE A 111 -3.73 -2.42 5.49
N ILE A 112 -3.93 -2.35 4.17
CA ILE A 112 -4.93 -1.45 3.57
C ILE A 112 -6.33 -1.75 4.11
N ALA A 113 -6.69 -3.04 4.26
CA ALA A 113 -7.99 -3.42 4.82
C ALA A 113 -8.13 -2.97 6.28
N VAL A 114 -7.15 -3.28 7.13
CA VAL A 114 -7.16 -2.92 8.56
C VAL A 114 -7.14 -1.40 8.73
N ALA A 115 -6.22 -0.70 8.07
CA ALA A 115 -6.09 0.75 8.16
C ALA A 115 -7.35 1.46 7.63
N SER A 116 -7.99 0.94 6.56
CA SER A 116 -9.26 1.51 6.07
C SER A 116 -10.36 1.43 7.12
N ILE A 117 -10.46 0.33 7.88
CA ILE A 117 -11.43 0.19 8.97
C ILE A 117 -11.09 1.14 10.13
N LEU A 118 -9.83 1.14 10.56
CA LEU A 118 -9.37 1.96 11.70
C LEU A 118 -9.51 3.45 11.44
N CYS A 119 -9.25 3.90 10.21
CA CYS A 119 -9.25 5.31 9.87
C CYS A 119 -10.65 5.83 9.48
N LEU A 120 -11.60 4.96 9.13
CA LEU A 120 -12.95 5.36 8.69
C LEU A 120 -13.68 6.31 9.68
N PRO A 121 -13.66 6.08 11.01
CA PRO A 121 -14.30 6.98 11.97
C PRO A 121 -13.73 8.41 11.97
N LEU A 122 -12.47 8.58 11.57
CA LEU A 122 -11.77 9.86 11.55
C LEU A 122 -11.90 10.61 10.21
N VAL A 123 -12.54 10.00 9.20
CA VAL A 123 -12.66 10.57 7.85
C VAL A 123 -13.33 11.94 7.85
N ARG A 124 -14.22 12.25 8.80
CA ARG A 124 -14.92 13.55 8.89
C ARG A 124 -14.17 14.61 9.69
N TYR A 125 -13.08 14.23 10.38
CA TYR A 125 -12.38 15.08 11.33
C TYR A 125 -10.92 15.29 10.90
N PRO A 126 -10.64 16.12 9.88
CA PRO A 126 -9.30 16.24 9.30
C PRO A 126 -8.22 16.67 10.29
N ALA A 127 -8.55 17.59 11.21
CA ALA A 127 -7.59 18.04 12.23
C ALA A 127 -7.24 16.92 13.21
N ILE A 128 -8.25 16.17 13.68
CA ILE A 128 -8.04 15.03 14.59
C ILE A 128 -7.25 13.94 13.87
N ALA A 129 -7.61 13.60 12.63
CA ALA A 129 -6.88 12.64 11.81
C ALA A 129 -5.41 13.06 11.65
N ALA A 130 -5.13 14.33 11.33
CA ALA A 130 -3.77 14.83 11.21
C ALA A 130 -2.98 14.74 12.53
N ILE A 131 -3.58 15.16 13.66
CA ILE A 131 -2.94 15.09 14.97
C ILE A 131 -2.63 13.65 15.36
N VAL A 132 -3.61 12.74 15.26
CA VAL A 132 -3.42 11.31 15.55
C VAL A 132 -2.41 10.70 14.59
N GLY A 133 -2.40 11.12 13.32
CA GLY A 133 -1.46 10.66 12.31
C GLY A 133 -0.01 11.04 12.64
N VAL A 134 0.24 12.31 12.96
CA VAL A 134 1.56 12.78 13.43
C VAL A 134 1.96 12.07 14.71
N PHE A 135 1.06 11.98 15.68
CA PHE A 135 1.32 11.30 16.95
C PHE A 135 1.71 9.83 16.75
N THR A 136 1.00 9.12 15.86
CA THR A 136 1.30 7.73 15.48
C THR A 136 2.72 7.57 14.92
N VAL A 137 3.16 8.50 14.07
CA VAL A 137 4.52 8.51 13.52
C VAL A 137 5.55 8.81 14.61
N VAL A 138 5.29 9.79 15.48
CA VAL A 138 6.17 10.16 16.59
C VAL A 138 6.33 9.01 17.58
N LEU A 139 5.26 8.29 17.93
CA LEU A 139 5.34 7.11 18.80
C LEU A 139 6.25 6.03 18.21
N PHE A 140 6.22 5.84 16.89
CA PHE A 140 7.11 4.89 16.22
C PHE A 140 8.56 5.37 16.23
N LEU A 141 8.81 6.64 15.94
CA LEU A 141 10.16 7.22 15.92
C LEU A 141 10.81 7.27 17.30
N THR A 142 10.01 7.43 18.36
CA THR A 142 10.46 7.40 19.76
C THR A 142 10.60 5.98 20.32
N GLY A 143 10.24 4.95 19.56
CA GLY A 143 10.35 3.54 19.95
C GLY A 143 9.28 3.06 20.92
N VAL A 144 8.27 3.89 21.23
CA VAL A 144 7.14 3.51 22.12
C VAL A 144 6.32 2.39 21.49
N VAL A 145 6.13 2.42 20.16
CA VAL A 145 5.52 1.34 19.38
C VAL A 145 6.53 0.80 18.38
N THR A 146 6.55 -0.53 18.23
CA THR A 146 7.50 -1.20 17.35
C THR A 146 6.86 -1.61 16.03
N SER A 147 7.69 -1.87 15.03
CA SER A 147 7.21 -2.38 13.74
C SER A 147 6.57 -3.76 13.86
N LYS A 148 6.79 -4.52 14.95
CA LYS A 148 6.23 -5.86 15.13
C LYS A 148 4.82 -5.85 15.75
N TRP A 149 4.33 -4.69 16.19
CA TRP A 149 3.02 -4.56 16.81
C TRP A 149 1.88 -4.85 15.81
N PRO A 150 0.83 -5.60 16.21
CA PRO A 150 0.58 -6.22 17.51
C PRO A 150 1.04 -7.69 17.58
N PHE A 151 1.68 -8.19 16.52
CA PHE A 151 2.05 -9.61 16.40
C PHE A 151 3.14 -10.03 17.38
N ASN A 152 3.83 -9.08 18.01
CA ASN A 152 4.81 -9.36 19.06
C ASN A 152 4.19 -9.81 20.40
N PHE A 153 2.87 -9.68 20.60
CA PHE A 153 2.22 -10.14 21.84
C PHE A 153 1.87 -11.62 21.87
N TRP A 154 1.85 -12.28 20.70
CA TRP A 154 1.51 -13.69 20.59
C TRP A 154 2.64 -14.45 19.90
N GLU A 155 3.03 -15.58 20.47
CA GLU A 155 3.95 -16.54 19.84
C GLU A 155 3.21 -17.32 18.74
N LEU A 156 2.88 -16.64 17.65
CA LEU A 156 2.06 -17.19 16.55
C LEU A 156 2.87 -18.05 15.56
N GLY A 157 4.13 -18.38 15.87
CA GLY A 157 5.02 -19.11 14.95
C GLY A 157 5.23 -18.37 13.62
N LEU A 158 5.08 -17.04 13.61
CA LEU A 158 5.16 -16.24 12.39
C LEU A 158 6.61 -16.14 11.89
N PRO A 159 6.82 -16.09 10.57
CA PRO A 159 8.14 -15.98 9.99
C PRO A 159 8.82 -14.68 10.45
N PRO A 160 10.10 -14.73 10.87
CA PRO A 160 10.80 -13.56 11.41
C PRO A 160 11.11 -12.50 10.34
N SER A 161 11.07 -12.87 9.05
CA SER A 161 11.30 -11.96 7.92
C SER A 161 10.42 -12.32 6.72
N PRO A 162 9.15 -11.85 6.71
CA PRO A 162 8.24 -12.04 5.58
C PRO A 162 8.71 -11.24 4.35
N ASN A 163 8.47 -11.77 3.14
CA ASN A 163 8.89 -11.12 1.90
C ASN A 163 8.19 -9.76 1.62
N ASP A 164 7.01 -9.52 2.20
CA ASP A 164 6.30 -8.24 2.09
C ASP A 164 5.57 -7.93 3.39
N TYR A 165 6.31 -7.54 4.43
CA TYR A 165 5.73 -7.14 5.71
C TYR A 165 5.48 -5.64 5.78
N VAL A 166 4.25 -5.24 6.10
CA VAL A 166 3.86 -3.85 6.35
C VAL A 166 3.37 -3.69 7.77
N ALA A 167 4.17 -3.09 8.64
CA ALA A 167 3.79 -2.82 10.02
C ALA A 167 2.54 -1.92 10.13
N LEU A 168 1.77 -2.02 11.22
CA LEU A 168 0.69 -1.05 11.45
C LEU A 168 1.23 0.36 11.74
N PHE A 169 2.36 0.43 12.45
CA PHE A 169 3.08 1.65 12.76
C PHE A 169 4.37 1.73 11.92
N PRO A 170 4.70 2.88 11.31
CA PRO A 170 4.01 4.17 11.40
C PRO A 170 2.89 4.36 10.35
N TRP A 171 2.66 3.36 9.50
CA TRP A 171 1.90 3.51 8.27
C TRP A 171 0.43 3.89 8.44
N THR A 172 -0.22 3.48 9.52
CA THR A 172 -1.59 3.96 9.85
C THR A 172 -1.62 5.48 9.99
N GLY A 173 -0.57 6.07 10.57
CA GLY A 173 -0.44 7.51 10.69
C GLY A 173 -0.34 8.21 9.34
N VAL A 174 0.33 7.58 8.36
CA VAL A 174 0.39 8.08 6.99
C VAL A 174 -1.00 8.03 6.32
N VAL A 175 -1.79 6.98 6.53
CA VAL A 175 -3.18 6.95 6.04
C VAL A 175 -4.01 8.09 6.64
N LEU A 176 -3.86 8.37 7.94
CA LEU A 176 -4.55 9.48 8.60
C LEU A 176 -4.11 10.85 8.08
N LEU A 177 -2.83 11.04 7.78
CA LEU A 177 -2.34 12.24 7.08
C LEU A 177 -2.95 12.37 5.67
N GLY A 178 -3.13 11.24 4.99
CA GLY A 178 -3.85 11.17 3.71
C GLY A 178 -5.30 11.67 3.81
N ILE A 179 -6.00 11.43 4.93
CA ILE A 179 -7.33 12.03 5.18
C ILE A 179 -7.23 13.55 5.21
N GLY A 180 -6.24 14.11 5.92
CA GLY A 180 -5.96 15.54 5.93
C GLY A 180 -5.78 16.10 4.51
N LEU A 181 -4.94 15.45 3.68
CA LEU A 181 -4.74 15.82 2.28
C LEU A 181 -6.03 15.76 1.46
N GLY A 182 -6.85 14.72 1.63
CA GLY A 182 -8.13 14.59 0.95
C GLY A 182 -9.06 15.77 1.22
N HIS A 183 -9.13 16.25 2.46
CA HIS A 183 -9.90 17.45 2.80
C HIS A 183 -9.32 18.74 2.22
N LEU A 184 -7.99 18.87 2.11
CA LEU A 184 -7.37 20.02 1.46
C LEU A 184 -7.74 20.06 -0.03
N PHE A 185 -7.74 18.90 -0.71
CA PHE A 185 -8.15 18.81 -2.11
C PHE A 185 -9.62 19.21 -2.30
N GLU A 186 -10.52 18.75 -1.45
CA GLU A 186 -11.93 19.16 -1.51
C GLU A 186 -12.15 20.66 -1.23
N LYS A 187 -11.27 21.30 -0.47
CA LYS A 187 -11.29 22.75 -0.21
C LYS A 187 -10.72 23.59 -1.37
N GLY A 188 -10.36 22.96 -2.49
CA GLY A 188 -9.83 23.64 -3.66
C GLY A 188 -8.31 23.79 -3.68
N LEU A 189 -7.57 23.19 -2.73
CA LEU A 189 -6.11 23.12 -2.75
C LEU A 189 -5.60 21.88 -3.51
N ASP A 190 -6.38 21.40 -4.46
CA ASP A 190 -6.03 20.27 -5.31
C ASP A 190 -5.10 20.75 -6.44
N PRO A 191 -3.80 20.36 -6.42
CA PRO A 191 -2.80 20.89 -7.35
C PRO A 191 -3.06 20.48 -8.81
N CYS A 192 -3.82 19.41 -9.05
CA CYS A 192 -4.12 18.94 -10.40
C CYS A 192 -5.61 18.99 -10.72
N ALA A 193 -6.43 19.74 -9.97
CA ALA A 193 -7.87 19.86 -10.25
C ALA A 193 -8.17 20.39 -11.66
N SER A 194 -7.32 21.27 -12.20
CA SER A 194 -7.47 21.83 -13.54
C SER A 194 -6.89 20.95 -14.66
N LEU A 195 -6.12 19.90 -14.32
CA LEU A 195 -5.49 19.04 -15.31
C LEU A 195 -6.52 18.12 -15.96
N LYS A 196 -6.73 18.30 -17.27
CA LYS A 196 -7.47 17.37 -18.10
C LYS A 196 -6.54 16.25 -18.56
N LEU A 197 -6.28 15.30 -17.67
CA LEU A 197 -5.45 14.14 -18.03
C LEU A 197 -6.22 13.17 -18.93
N SER A 198 -5.53 12.63 -19.94
CA SER A 198 -6.05 11.50 -20.69
C SER A 198 -6.34 10.33 -19.75
N THR A 199 -7.45 9.65 -19.97
CA THR A 199 -7.83 8.44 -19.23
C THR A 199 -6.74 7.37 -19.26
N LYS A 200 -5.90 7.36 -20.31
CA LYS A 200 -4.75 6.47 -20.46
C LYS A 200 -3.70 6.65 -19.36
N ILE A 201 -3.40 7.88 -18.98
CA ILE A 201 -2.36 8.16 -17.97
C ILE A 201 -2.82 7.69 -16.58
N THR A 202 -4.11 7.88 -16.27
CA THR A 202 -4.70 7.39 -15.00
C THR A 202 -5.10 5.92 -15.02
N PHE A 203 -4.91 5.20 -16.13
CA PHE A 203 -5.41 3.83 -16.31
C PHE A 203 -4.85 2.87 -15.25
N LEU A 204 -3.53 2.93 -15.01
CA LEU A 204 -2.88 2.10 -14.00
C LEU A 204 -3.41 2.40 -12.60
N GLY A 205 -3.57 3.68 -12.23
CA GLY A 205 -4.17 4.09 -10.97
C GLY A 205 -5.63 3.63 -10.80
N ARG A 206 -6.40 3.52 -11.89
CA ARG A 206 -7.78 3.01 -11.88
C ARG A 206 -7.86 1.49 -11.70
N HIS A 207 -6.87 0.77 -12.18
CA HIS A 207 -6.76 -0.69 -12.08
C HIS A 207 -5.65 -1.12 -11.11
N SER A 208 -5.39 -0.29 -10.10
CA SER A 208 -4.24 -0.44 -9.21
C SER A 208 -4.16 -1.79 -8.52
N LEU A 209 -5.32 -2.33 -8.08
CA LEU A 209 -5.38 -3.63 -7.43
C LEU A 209 -5.00 -4.76 -8.39
N ALA A 210 -5.45 -4.69 -9.65
CA ALA A 210 -5.09 -5.70 -10.66
C ALA A 210 -3.59 -5.65 -10.96
N VAL A 211 -3.03 -4.46 -11.17
CA VAL A 211 -1.58 -4.31 -11.39
C VAL A 211 -0.78 -4.80 -10.18
N TYR A 212 -1.22 -4.45 -8.97
CA TYR A 212 -0.61 -4.91 -7.72
C TYR A 212 -0.63 -6.44 -7.58
N VAL A 213 -1.74 -7.11 -7.91
CA VAL A 213 -1.81 -8.56 -7.77
C VAL A 213 -1.02 -9.28 -8.87
N LEU A 214 -1.03 -8.75 -10.09
CA LEU A 214 -0.51 -9.45 -11.27
C LEU A 214 0.98 -9.20 -11.54
N HIS A 215 1.56 -8.09 -11.10
CA HIS A 215 2.95 -7.77 -11.45
C HIS A 215 3.94 -8.87 -11.02
N GLN A 216 3.84 -9.37 -9.78
CA GLN A 216 4.79 -10.33 -9.23
C GLN A 216 4.69 -11.71 -9.91
N PRO A 217 3.49 -12.32 -10.08
CA PRO A 217 3.36 -13.56 -10.85
C PRO A 217 3.85 -13.42 -12.30
N ILE A 218 3.57 -12.29 -12.95
CA ILE A 218 4.02 -12.03 -14.33
C ILE A 218 5.54 -11.94 -14.39
N PHE A 219 6.18 -11.20 -13.49
CA PHE A 219 7.64 -11.10 -13.44
C PHE A 219 8.29 -12.43 -13.14
N PHE A 220 7.82 -13.18 -12.15
CA PHE A 220 8.33 -14.53 -11.88
C PHE A 220 8.18 -15.46 -13.09
N ALA A 221 7.05 -15.43 -13.80
CA ALA A 221 6.85 -16.26 -14.99
C ALA A 221 7.80 -15.89 -16.13
N ILE A 222 7.94 -14.59 -16.44
CA ILE A 222 8.79 -14.12 -17.53
C ILE A 222 10.27 -14.33 -17.20
N LEU A 223 10.72 -13.84 -16.04
CA LEU A 223 12.12 -13.91 -15.65
C LEU A 223 12.54 -15.34 -15.35
N GLY A 224 11.65 -16.16 -14.76
CA GLY A 224 11.88 -17.58 -14.57
C GLY A 224 12.04 -18.33 -15.91
N ALA A 225 11.20 -18.02 -16.91
CA ALA A 225 11.35 -18.61 -18.24
C ALA A 225 12.69 -18.22 -18.90
N ILE A 226 13.10 -16.96 -18.78
CA ILE A 226 14.39 -16.49 -19.28
C ILE A 226 15.54 -17.20 -18.55
N TYR A 227 15.46 -17.31 -17.22
CA TYR A 227 16.46 -17.96 -16.40
C TYR A 227 16.67 -19.42 -16.81
N VAL A 228 15.59 -20.17 -17.08
CA VAL A 228 15.68 -21.57 -17.54
C VAL A 228 16.33 -21.71 -18.92
N VAL A 229 16.22 -20.69 -19.78
CA VAL A 229 16.79 -20.73 -21.14
C VAL A 229 18.26 -20.28 -21.18
N VAL A 230 18.63 -19.32 -20.33
CA VAL A 230 19.94 -18.63 -20.40
C VAL A 230 20.89 -19.02 -19.25
N GLY A 231 20.36 -19.48 -18.11
CA GLY A 231 21.11 -19.87 -16.90
C GLY A 231 21.36 -21.36 -16.83
#